data_AF-A0A6N8XK42-F1
#
_entry.id   AF-A0A6N8XK42-F1
#
_cell.length_a   1.000
_cell.length_b   1.000
_cell.length_c   1.000
_cell.angle_alpha   90.00
_cell.angle_beta   90.00
_cell.angle_gamma   90.00
#
_symmetry.space_group_name_H-M   'P 1'
#
loop_
_entity.id
_entity.type
_entity.pdbx_description
1 polymer ?
#
loop_
_entity_poly.entity_id
_entity_poly.type
_entity_poly.pdbx_seq_one_letter_code
_entity_poly.pdbx_strand_id
1 'polypeptide(L)'
;MGPPDFAALGADRLEALLDAGEEVVRCRRVLARSGENPISELLGARDFYEWDHQPPGDVCDPETLAQYFYHAHPGPTADGEHGHFHTFLRGPGMPESCRPLAGPDGAPPADRKDAVAHLVAIGMDEFGAPVSLFTVNRWVTDETWFAAPDTIAMLDRFVVDLARPSWPVNRWITAMIDLFRPQIEALIEARDRVVDEHARRLGRAVYDDRSLEVTALCPIDVDAQIDAIGEALGAAG
;
A
#
# COMPACT_ATOMS: atom_id res chain seq x y z
N MET A 1 14.61 -5.83 -4.15
CA MET A 1 15.10 -4.93 -3.10
C MET A 1 15.68 -5.78 -1.98
N GLY A 2 16.73 -5.35 -1.28
CA GLY A 2 17.21 -6.06 -0.08
C GLY A 2 16.32 -5.77 1.14
N PRO A 3 16.39 -6.58 2.21
CA PRO A 3 15.69 -6.29 3.45
C PRO A 3 16.16 -4.95 4.06
N PRO A 4 15.32 -4.22 4.81
CA PRO A 4 15.73 -3.01 5.51
C PRO A 4 16.86 -3.29 6.51
N ASP A 5 17.76 -2.34 6.66
CA ASP A 5 18.75 -2.36 7.74
C ASP A 5 18.10 -1.83 9.03
N PHE A 6 17.43 -2.72 9.78
CA PHE A 6 16.79 -2.37 11.04
C PHE A 6 17.78 -1.90 12.10
N ALA A 7 19.03 -2.36 12.05
CA ALA A 7 20.06 -1.94 13.00
C ALA A 7 20.45 -0.46 12.82
N ALA A 8 20.16 0.14 11.66
CA ALA A 8 20.35 1.55 11.39
C ALA A 8 19.17 2.43 11.87
N LEU A 9 18.04 1.83 12.28
CA LEU A 9 16.89 2.58 12.79
C LEU A 9 17.06 2.86 14.29
N GLY A 10 16.58 4.03 14.74
CA GLY A 10 16.55 4.36 16.17
C GLY A 10 15.49 3.56 16.93
N ALA A 11 15.68 3.39 18.24
CA ALA A 11 14.80 2.61 19.11
C ALA A 11 13.31 3.02 18.97
N ASP A 12 13.00 4.32 19.04
CA ASP A 12 11.62 4.82 18.89
C ASP A 12 10.96 4.36 17.57
N ARG A 13 11.73 4.29 16.48
CA ARG A 13 11.22 3.82 15.17
C ARG A 13 11.03 2.31 15.19
N LEU A 14 11.95 1.55 15.79
CA LEU A 14 11.81 0.10 15.93
C LEU A 14 10.61 -0.28 16.80
N GLU A 15 10.38 0.42 17.91
CA GLU A 15 9.21 0.25 18.78
C GLU A 15 7.91 0.51 18.02
N ALA A 16 7.83 1.61 17.26
CA ALA A 16 6.66 1.90 16.43
C ALA A 16 6.37 0.83 15.37
N LEU A 17 7.42 0.27 14.73
CA LEU A 17 7.26 -0.83 13.78
C LEU A 17 6.79 -2.11 14.47
N LEU A 18 7.30 -2.39 15.67
CA LEU A 18 6.89 -3.55 16.46
C LEU A 18 5.43 -3.44 16.90
N ASP A 19 5.00 -2.27 17.39
CA ASP A 19 3.61 -1.99 17.76
C ASP A 19 2.65 -2.21 16.57
N ALA A 20 3.05 -1.77 15.37
CA ALA A 20 2.31 -2.03 14.14
C ALA A 20 2.23 -3.53 13.83
N GLY A 21 3.34 -4.26 14.00
CA GLY A 21 3.39 -5.72 13.87
C GLY A 21 2.45 -6.44 14.83
N GLU A 22 2.42 -6.03 16.09
CA GLU A 22 1.48 -6.57 17.07
C GLU A 22 0.03 -6.30 16.69
N GLU A 23 -0.28 -5.14 16.12
CA GLU A 23 -1.62 -4.81 15.64
C GLU A 23 -2.02 -5.67 14.43
N VAL A 24 -1.11 -5.93 13.49
CA VAL A 24 -1.33 -6.86 12.37
C VAL A 24 -1.70 -8.25 12.92
N VAL A 25 -0.91 -8.77 13.85
CA VAL A 25 -1.15 -10.08 14.49
C VAL A 25 -2.48 -10.09 15.25
N ARG A 26 -2.79 -9.01 15.98
CA ARG A 26 -4.04 -8.86 16.73
C ARG A 26 -5.26 -8.90 15.81
N CYS A 27 -5.25 -8.17 14.71
CA CYS A 27 -6.36 -8.13 13.75
C CYS A 27 -6.56 -9.50 13.09
N ARG A 28 -5.49 -10.13 12.61
CA ARG A 28 -5.55 -11.50 12.05
C ARG A 28 -6.10 -12.52 13.04
N ARG A 29 -5.65 -12.47 14.30
CA ARG A 29 -6.16 -13.34 15.36
C ARG A 29 -7.64 -13.13 15.60
N VAL A 30 -8.14 -11.89 15.59
CA VAL A 30 -9.58 -11.61 15.77
C VAL A 30 -10.40 -12.22 14.64
N LEU A 31 -9.97 -12.06 13.39
CA LEU A 31 -10.63 -12.63 12.21
C LEU A 31 -10.61 -14.17 12.23
N ALA A 32 -9.46 -14.76 12.52
CA ALA A 32 -9.29 -16.21 12.57
C ALA A 32 -10.16 -16.89 13.64
N ARG A 33 -10.54 -16.19 14.73
CA ARG A 33 -11.50 -16.74 15.71
C ARG A 33 -12.89 -16.98 15.14
N SER A 34 -13.23 -16.32 14.04
CA SER A 34 -14.46 -16.53 13.27
C SER A 34 -14.24 -17.41 12.03
N GLY A 35 -13.03 -17.93 11.82
CA GLY A 35 -12.68 -18.66 10.60
C GLY A 35 -12.45 -17.76 9.39
N GLU A 36 -12.28 -16.46 9.60
CA GLU A 36 -12.13 -15.45 8.53
C GLU A 36 -10.67 -14.97 8.41
N ASN A 37 -10.35 -14.39 7.26
CA ASN A 37 -9.14 -13.63 6.99
C ASN A 37 -9.52 -12.23 6.46
N PRO A 38 -8.55 -11.30 6.23
CA PRO A 38 -8.88 -9.95 5.78
C PRO A 38 -9.69 -9.89 4.48
N ILE A 39 -9.48 -10.83 3.56
CA ILE A 39 -10.19 -10.90 2.29
C ILE A 39 -11.60 -11.42 2.51
N SER A 40 -11.76 -12.59 3.15
CA SER A 40 -13.06 -13.24 3.32
C SER A 40 -14.01 -12.38 4.16
N GLU A 41 -13.51 -11.69 5.19
CA GLU A 41 -14.27 -10.73 5.98
C GLU A 41 -14.74 -9.52 5.14
N LEU A 42 -13.88 -9.00 4.26
CA LEU A 42 -14.22 -7.85 3.42
C LEU A 42 -15.29 -8.20 2.38
N LEU A 43 -15.10 -9.34 1.71
CA LEU A 43 -16.03 -9.87 0.72
C LEU A 43 -17.38 -10.20 1.37
N GLY A 44 -17.34 -10.83 2.55
CA GLY A 44 -18.53 -11.38 3.21
C GLY A 44 -19.24 -12.40 2.31
N ALA A 45 -20.57 -12.42 2.35
CA ALA A 45 -21.39 -13.32 1.54
C ALA A 45 -21.73 -12.78 0.13
N ARG A 46 -20.94 -11.85 -0.41
CA ARG A 46 -21.21 -11.22 -1.71
C ARG A 46 -20.70 -12.08 -2.86
N ASP A 47 -21.38 -11.97 -4.00
CA ASP A 47 -20.83 -12.44 -5.27
C ASP A 47 -19.53 -11.70 -5.56
N PHE A 48 -18.50 -12.45 -5.93
CA PHE A 48 -17.19 -11.93 -6.26
C PHE A 48 -16.98 -12.07 -7.77
N TYR A 49 -16.62 -10.97 -8.43
CA TYR A 49 -16.25 -10.95 -9.84
C TYR A 49 -14.84 -10.39 -9.97
N GLU A 50 -14.03 -10.99 -10.83
CA GLU A 50 -12.66 -10.55 -11.12
C GLU A 50 -12.66 -9.08 -11.56
N TRP A 51 -11.64 -8.32 -11.14
CA TRP A 51 -11.48 -6.88 -11.37
C TRP A 51 -12.48 -5.95 -10.66
N ASP A 52 -13.56 -6.47 -10.06
CA ASP A 52 -14.47 -5.63 -9.29
C ASP A 52 -13.81 -5.17 -7.99
N HIS A 53 -13.96 -3.87 -7.69
CA HIS A 53 -13.52 -3.30 -6.44
C HIS A 53 -14.39 -3.78 -5.27
N GLN A 54 -13.74 -4.16 -4.19
CA GLN A 54 -14.37 -4.61 -2.96
C GLN A 54 -13.91 -3.77 -1.77
N PRO A 55 -14.85 -3.19 -0.99
CA PRO A 55 -16.30 -3.18 -1.24
C PRO A 55 -16.67 -2.27 -2.43
N PRO A 56 -17.88 -2.39 -3.00
CA PRO A 56 -18.35 -1.46 -4.02
C PRO A 56 -18.32 -0.01 -3.53
N GLY A 57 -17.69 0.87 -4.30
CA GLY A 57 -17.50 2.28 -3.96
C GLY A 57 -16.25 2.58 -3.12
N ASP A 58 -15.41 1.56 -2.90
CA ASP A 58 -14.18 1.60 -2.11
C ASP A 58 -14.43 1.95 -0.63
N VAL A 59 -13.42 1.78 0.20
CA VAL A 59 -13.41 2.36 1.56
C VAL A 59 -12.68 3.68 1.50
N CYS A 60 -13.28 4.73 2.06
CA CYS A 60 -12.63 6.02 2.27
C CYS A 60 -12.95 6.52 3.68
N ASP A 61 -11.93 6.70 4.50
CA ASP A 61 -12.05 7.34 5.80
C ASP A 61 -12.40 8.83 5.60
N PRO A 62 -13.52 9.36 6.14
CA PRO A 62 -13.92 10.73 5.89
C PRO A 62 -13.09 11.76 6.67
N GLU A 63 -12.33 11.35 7.69
CA GLU A 63 -11.49 12.22 8.50
C GLU A 63 -10.08 12.33 7.92
N THR A 64 -9.45 11.19 7.64
CA THR A 64 -8.06 11.15 7.15
C THR A 64 -7.98 11.21 5.62
N LEU A 65 -9.06 10.82 4.94
CA LEU A 65 -9.14 10.60 3.50
C LEU A 65 -8.20 9.52 2.97
N ALA A 66 -7.78 8.60 3.85
CA ALA A 66 -7.18 7.34 3.44
C ALA A 66 -8.24 6.46 2.76
N GLN A 67 -7.89 5.90 1.63
CA GLN A 67 -8.77 5.06 0.83
C GLN A 67 -8.10 3.72 0.52
N TYR A 68 -8.91 2.67 0.44
CA TYR A 68 -8.47 1.41 -0.14
C TYR A 68 -9.61 0.69 -0.86
N PHE A 69 -9.24 -0.24 -1.75
CA PHE A 69 -10.12 -1.29 -2.24
C PHE A 69 -9.31 -2.57 -2.43
N TYR A 70 -9.99 -3.71 -2.50
CA TYR A 70 -9.44 -5.00 -2.90
C TYR A 70 -10.01 -5.43 -4.25
N HIS A 71 -9.19 -6.04 -5.10
CA HIS A 71 -9.65 -6.77 -6.28
C HIS A 71 -8.79 -8.03 -6.49
N ALA A 72 -9.27 -8.98 -7.29
CA ALA A 72 -8.53 -10.19 -7.64
C ALA A 72 -8.50 -10.39 -9.15
N HIS A 73 -7.45 -11.08 -9.60
CA HIS A 73 -7.20 -11.34 -11.01
C HIS A 73 -7.71 -12.74 -11.42
N PRO A 74 -7.89 -13.01 -12.73
CA PRO A 74 -8.23 -14.34 -13.20
C PRO A 74 -7.10 -15.35 -12.98
N GLY A 75 -7.25 -16.17 -11.94
CA GLY A 75 -6.27 -17.17 -11.53
C GLY A 75 -5.02 -16.59 -10.87
N PRO A 76 -4.17 -17.44 -10.26
CA PRO A 76 -2.96 -16.96 -9.60
C PRO A 76 -1.99 -16.37 -10.62
N THR A 77 -1.40 -15.22 -10.27
CA THR A 77 -0.29 -14.65 -11.06
C THR A 77 0.93 -15.60 -11.00
N ALA A 78 1.94 -15.34 -11.84
CA ALA A 78 3.18 -16.12 -11.83
C ALA A 78 3.88 -16.12 -10.46
N ASP A 79 3.59 -15.13 -9.62
CA ASP A 79 4.16 -14.94 -8.29
C ASP A 79 3.26 -15.50 -7.17
N GLY A 80 2.17 -16.21 -7.52
CA GLY A 80 1.24 -16.81 -6.56
C GLY A 80 0.23 -15.83 -5.95
N GLU A 81 0.13 -14.61 -6.49
CA GLU A 81 -0.85 -13.63 -6.06
C GLU A 81 -2.25 -14.02 -6.56
N HIS A 82 -3.21 -14.06 -5.65
CA HIS A 82 -4.63 -14.22 -5.96
C HIS A 82 -5.29 -12.87 -6.24
N GLY A 83 -5.00 -11.87 -5.42
CA GLY A 83 -5.47 -10.50 -5.57
C GLY A 83 -4.75 -9.56 -4.63
N HIS A 84 -5.12 -8.29 -4.63
CA HIS A 84 -4.42 -7.28 -3.85
C HIS A 84 -5.31 -6.14 -3.40
N PHE A 85 -4.89 -5.52 -2.30
CA PHE A 85 -5.40 -4.24 -1.87
C PHE A 85 -4.63 -3.13 -2.57
N HIS A 86 -5.30 -2.12 -3.09
CA HIS A 86 -4.68 -0.84 -3.40
C HIS A 86 -4.98 0.17 -2.29
N THR A 87 -3.98 0.98 -1.93
CA THR A 87 -4.11 2.05 -0.93
C THR A 87 -3.84 3.42 -1.55
N PHE A 88 -4.60 4.41 -1.09
CA PHE A 88 -4.57 5.77 -1.62
C PHE A 88 -4.73 6.79 -0.50
N LEU A 89 -4.30 8.02 -0.80
CA LEU A 89 -4.68 9.19 -0.02
C LEU A 89 -5.34 10.23 -0.94
N ARG A 90 -6.50 10.74 -0.57
CA ARG A 90 -7.14 11.83 -1.33
C ARG A 90 -6.58 13.19 -0.95
N GLY A 91 -6.60 14.11 -1.90
CA GLY A 91 -5.92 15.40 -1.85
C GLY A 91 -6.06 16.19 -0.55
N PRO A 92 -7.27 16.36 0.03
CA PRO A 92 -7.43 17.14 1.25
C PRO A 92 -6.79 16.47 2.50
N GLY A 93 -6.54 15.16 2.47
CA GLY A 93 -5.84 14.43 3.54
C GLY A 93 -4.31 14.51 3.43
N MET A 94 -3.78 14.88 2.27
CA MET A 94 -2.33 15.00 2.04
C MET A 94 -1.72 16.15 2.88
N PRO A 95 -0.41 16.14 3.15
CA PRO A 95 0.29 17.31 3.67
C PRO A 95 0.16 18.53 2.74
N GLU A 96 -0.01 19.74 3.30
CA GLU A 96 -0.15 20.99 2.52
C GLU A 96 1.08 21.33 1.66
N SER A 97 2.24 20.73 1.95
CA SER A 97 3.46 20.91 1.19
C SER A 97 3.48 20.11 -0.11
N CYS A 98 2.70 19.03 -0.22
CA CYS A 98 2.74 18.14 -1.38
C CYS A 98 2.24 18.83 -2.65
N ARG A 99 2.92 18.61 -3.78
CA ARG A 99 2.57 19.23 -5.06
C ARG A 99 2.46 18.15 -6.15
N PRO A 100 1.31 18.07 -6.84
CA PRO A 100 1.16 17.13 -7.93
C PRO A 100 2.06 17.51 -9.10
N LEU A 101 2.60 16.51 -9.77
CA LEU A 101 3.37 16.68 -11.00
C LEU A 101 2.43 16.66 -12.21
N ALA A 102 2.83 17.37 -13.27
CA ALA A 102 2.12 17.31 -14.54
C ALA A 102 2.28 15.90 -15.14
N GLY A 103 1.15 15.24 -15.42
CA GLY A 103 1.11 13.98 -16.14
C GLY A 103 1.30 14.17 -17.66
N PRO A 104 1.28 13.09 -18.45
CA PRO A 104 1.29 13.17 -19.92
C PRO A 104 0.11 13.98 -20.48
N ASP A 105 -1.04 13.90 -19.81
CA ASP A 105 -2.30 14.51 -20.22
C ASP A 105 -2.36 16.02 -19.93
N GLY A 106 -1.33 16.59 -19.31
CA GLY A 106 -1.19 18.02 -19.09
C GLY A 106 -1.11 18.41 -17.62
N ALA A 107 -1.74 19.55 -17.29
CA ALA A 107 -1.65 20.14 -15.97
C ALA A 107 -2.25 19.22 -14.89
N PRO A 108 -1.68 19.21 -13.66
CA PRO A 108 -2.29 18.49 -12.55
C PRO A 108 -3.71 19.01 -12.25
N PRO A 109 -4.52 18.26 -11.46
CA PRO A 109 -5.87 18.68 -11.10
C PRO A 109 -5.90 20.13 -10.57
N ALA A 110 -6.85 20.92 -11.08
CA ALA A 110 -6.98 22.33 -10.70
C ALA A 110 -7.43 22.51 -9.25
N ASP A 111 -8.29 21.60 -8.77
CA ASP A 111 -8.73 21.54 -7.38
C ASP A 111 -8.06 20.35 -6.69
N ARG A 112 -7.51 20.61 -5.50
CA ARG A 112 -6.85 19.60 -4.68
C ARG A 112 -7.80 18.46 -4.30
N LYS A 113 -9.11 18.71 -4.19
CA LYS A 113 -10.09 17.67 -3.86
C LYS A 113 -10.18 16.56 -4.91
N ASP A 114 -9.75 16.86 -6.13
CA ASP A 114 -9.79 15.92 -7.26
C ASP A 114 -8.49 15.10 -7.36
N ALA A 115 -7.48 15.40 -6.53
CA ALA A 115 -6.23 14.65 -6.48
C ALA A 115 -6.39 13.36 -5.66
N VAL A 116 -5.84 12.26 -6.17
CA VAL A 116 -5.73 10.97 -5.49
C VAL A 116 -4.34 10.41 -5.76
N ALA A 117 -3.58 10.05 -4.72
CA ALA A 117 -2.26 9.44 -4.88
C ALA A 117 -2.31 7.97 -4.45
N HIS A 118 -1.79 7.07 -5.27
CA HIS A 118 -1.57 5.69 -4.89
C HIS A 118 -0.31 5.59 -4.01
N LEU A 119 -0.42 4.86 -2.90
CA LEU A 119 0.69 4.69 -1.96
C LEU A 119 1.42 3.38 -2.24
N VAL A 120 0.74 2.26 -2.05
CA VAL A 120 1.25 0.92 -2.31
C VAL A 120 0.10 -0.08 -2.46
N ALA A 121 0.35 -1.17 -3.17
CA ALA A 121 -0.53 -2.33 -3.20
C ALA A 121 -0.02 -3.42 -2.24
N ILE A 122 -0.94 -4.13 -1.58
CA ILE A 122 -0.65 -5.28 -0.72
C ILE A 122 -1.14 -6.55 -1.44
N GLY A 123 -0.21 -7.31 -2.01
CA GLY A 123 -0.46 -8.55 -2.71
C GLY A 123 -0.78 -9.68 -1.74
N MET A 124 -1.82 -10.45 -2.04
CA MET A 124 -2.35 -11.52 -1.21
C MET A 124 -2.36 -12.86 -1.95
N ASP A 125 -2.06 -13.94 -1.23
CA ASP A 125 -2.22 -15.30 -1.74
C ASP A 125 -3.68 -15.80 -1.66
N GLU A 126 -3.92 -17.00 -2.17
CA GLU A 126 -5.24 -17.65 -2.15
C GLU A 126 -5.74 -18.01 -0.74
N PHE A 127 -4.86 -17.99 0.27
CA PHE A 127 -5.19 -18.29 1.67
C PHE A 127 -5.47 -17.03 2.48
N GLY A 128 -5.31 -15.84 1.88
CA GLY A 128 -5.51 -14.55 2.52
C GLY A 128 -4.33 -14.06 3.34
N ALA A 129 -3.12 -14.56 3.07
CA ALA A 129 -1.88 -14.04 3.60
C ALA A 129 -1.27 -12.99 2.64
N PRO A 130 -0.75 -11.86 3.14
CA PRO A 130 0.00 -10.93 2.33
C PRO A 130 1.38 -11.49 2.02
N VAL A 131 1.77 -11.40 0.75
CA VAL A 131 3.00 -12.01 0.21
C VAL A 131 3.91 -11.00 -0.48
N SER A 132 3.38 -9.84 -0.88
CA SER A 132 4.14 -8.80 -1.55
C SER A 132 3.60 -7.40 -1.29
N LEU A 133 4.47 -6.42 -1.48
CA LEU A 133 4.14 -5.01 -1.61
C LEU A 133 4.64 -4.51 -2.96
N PHE A 134 3.86 -3.71 -3.66
CA PHE A 134 4.30 -3.18 -4.95
C PHE A 134 3.69 -1.83 -5.28
N THR A 135 4.38 -1.10 -6.16
CA THR A 135 3.89 0.12 -6.78
C THR A 135 3.60 -0.14 -8.25
N VAL A 136 2.64 0.59 -8.79
CA VAL A 136 2.22 0.48 -10.18
C VAL A 136 2.52 1.77 -10.94
N ASN A 137 2.36 1.72 -12.25
CA ASN A 137 2.41 2.91 -13.09
C ASN A 137 1.06 3.62 -13.09
N ARG A 138 1.04 4.91 -13.43
CA ARG A 138 -0.14 5.78 -13.32
C ARG A 138 -1.38 5.18 -14.01
N TRP A 139 -1.23 4.63 -15.21
CA TRP A 139 -2.38 4.11 -15.97
C TRP A 139 -3.14 2.99 -15.29
N VAL A 140 -2.54 2.31 -14.31
CA VAL A 140 -3.19 1.22 -13.57
C VAL A 140 -4.26 1.77 -12.63
N THR A 141 -4.00 2.93 -12.02
CA THR A 141 -4.86 3.52 -10.97
C THR A 141 -5.50 4.85 -11.36
N ASP A 142 -5.11 5.41 -12.51
CA ASP A 142 -5.41 6.78 -12.94
C ASP A 142 -5.09 7.81 -11.84
N GLU A 143 -4.03 7.56 -11.07
CA GLU A 143 -3.65 8.44 -9.97
C GLU A 143 -3.18 9.81 -10.47
N THR A 144 -3.25 10.79 -9.57
CA THR A 144 -2.48 12.02 -9.68
C THR A 144 -1.04 11.72 -9.27
N TRP A 145 -0.09 11.95 -10.17
CA TRP A 145 1.31 11.62 -9.89
C TRP A 145 1.95 12.64 -8.93
N PHE A 146 2.60 12.14 -7.87
CA PHE A 146 3.41 12.93 -6.94
C PHE A 146 4.84 12.37 -6.91
N ALA A 147 5.83 13.23 -6.67
CA ALA A 147 7.20 12.78 -6.50
C ALA A 147 7.34 11.93 -5.23
N ALA A 148 8.31 11.02 -5.21
CA ALA A 148 8.58 10.13 -4.08
C ALA A 148 8.62 10.82 -2.71
N PRO A 149 9.29 11.98 -2.51
CA PRO A 149 9.28 12.66 -1.22
C PRO A 149 7.88 13.08 -0.75
N ASP A 150 7.01 13.49 -1.67
CA ASP A 150 5.63 13.87 -1.36
C ASP A 150 4.79 12.63 -1.05
N THR A 151 4.90 11.57 -1.85
CA THR A 151 4.19 10.30 -1.58
C THR A 151 4.63 9.67 -0.25
N ILE A 152 5.92 9.75 0.10
CA ILE A 152 6.42 9.27 1.40
C ILE A 152 5.83 10.09 2.55
N ALA A 153 5.74 11.42 2.42
CA ALA A 153 5.12 12.28 3.44
C ALA A 153 3.61 11.99 3.62
N MET A 154 2.93 11.42 2.61
CA MET A 154 1.53 11.01 2.72
C MET A 154 1.34 9.78 3.61
N LEU A 155 2.36 8.92 3.75
CA LEU A 155 2.29 7.72 4.59
C LEU A 155 2.00 8.09 6.06
N ASP A 156 2.51 9.23 6.55
CA ASP A 156 2.23 9.75 7.91
C ASP A 156 0.76 10.14 8.13
N ARG A 157 -0.05 10.21 7.07
CA ARG A 157 -1.47 10.57 7.10
C ARG A 157 -2.39 9.41 6.77
N PHE A 158 -1.85 8.25 6.40
CA PHE A 158 -2.66 7.11 6.03
C PHE A 158 -3.16 6.37 7.27
N VAL A 159 -4.43 6.57 7.62
CA VAL A 159 -5.10 5.86 8.71
C VAL A 159 -6.53 5.55 8.30
N VAL A 160 -6.94 4.29 8.41
CA VAL A 160 -8.33 3.88 8.27
C VAL A 160 -8.78 3.26 9.60
N ASP A 161 -9.57 3.99 10.38
CA ASP A 161 -10.06 3.55 11.69
C ASP A 161 -11.59 3.56 11.77
N LEU A 162 -12.21 3.03 10.72
CA LEU A 162 -13.66 2.91 10.64
C LEU A 162 -14.15 1.61 11.26
N ALA A 163 -15.34 1.63 11.87
CA ALA A 163 -16.00 0.39 12.31
C ALA A 163 -16.51 -0.47 11.13
N ARG A 164 -16.73 0.16 9.97
CA ARG A 164 -17.31 -0.42 8.75
C ARG A 164 -16.34 -0.23 7.56
N PRO A 165 -16.33 -1.13 6.56
CA PRO A 165 -17.10 -2.37 6.50
C PRO A 165 -16.64 -3.39 7.56
N SER A 166 -15.37 -3.36 7.97
CA SER A 166 -14.85 -4.19 9.04
C SER A 166 -13.70 -3.51 9.78
N TRP A 167 -13.92 -3.21 11.06
CA TRP A 167 -12.90 -2.64 11.95
C TRP A 167 -11.54 -3.38 11.95
N PRO A 168 -11.49 -4.73 12.10
CA PRO A 168 -10.21 -5.44 12.04
C PRO A 168 -9.53 -5.36 10.67
N VAL A 169 -10.25 -5.29 9.55
CA VAL A 169 -9.64 -5.13 8.22
C VAL A 169 -9.05 -3.73 8.06
N ASN A 170 -9.81 -2.70 8.45
CA ASN A 170 -9.37 -1.30 8.37
C ASN A 170 -8.08 -1.06 9.17
N ARG A 171 -8.04 -1.53 10.42
CA ARG A 171 -6.84 -1.41 11.27
C ARG A 171 -5.70 -2.30 10.77
N TRP A 172 -6.00 -3.48 10.23
CA TRP A 172 -4.98 -4.34 9.62
C TRP A 172 -4.30 -3.65 8.43
N ILE A 173 -5.05 -3.01 7.52
CA ILE A 173 -4.46 -2.29 6.37
C ILE A 173 -3.56 -1.16 6.85
N THR A 174 -4.03 -0.34 7.80
CA THR A 174 -3.20 0.73 8.39
C THR A 174 -1.91 0.18 8.99
N ALA A 175 -2.02 -0.86 9.82
CA ALA A 175 -0.87 -1.47 10.47
C ALA A 175 0.11 -2.15 9.49
N MET A 176 -0.35 -2.64 8.34
CA MET A 176 0.52 -3.15 7.28
C MET A 176 1.36 -2.03 6.65
N ILE A 177 0.77 -0.85 6.44
CA ILE A 177 1.50 0.32 5.93
C ILE A 177 2.57 0.77 6.94
N ASP A 178 2.24 0.76 8.23
CA ASP A 178 3.18 1.15 9.28
C ASP A 178 4.29 0.11 9.47
N LEU A 179 3.98 -1.18 9.57
CA LEU A 179 4.94 -2.27 9.78
C LEU A 179 6.01 -2.34 8.67
N PHE A 180 5.59 -2.14 7.42
CA PHE A 180 6.47 -2.21 6.26
C PHE A 180 6.89 -0.83 5.76
N ARG A 181 6.74 0.21 6.59
CA ARG A 181 7.08 1.60 6.23
C ARG A 181 8.47 1.73 5.56
N PRO A 182 9.56 1.12 6.05
CA PRO A 182 10.87 1.21 5.39
C PRO A 182 10.88 0.63 3.97
N GLN A 183 10.21 -0.50 3.75
CA GLN A 183 10.09 -1.11 2.42
C GLN A 183 9.21 -0.26 1.48
N ILE A 184 8.11 0.29 1.99
CA ILE A 184 7.19 1.13 1.20
C ILE A 184 7.89 2.41 0.75
N GLU A 185 8.69 3.05 1.61
CA GLU A 185 9.53 4.19 1.26
C GLU A 185 10.47 3.85 0.09
N ALA A 186 11.19 2.74 0.20
CA ALA A 186 12.10 2.30 -0.85
C ALA A 186 11.37 1.87 -2.14
N LEU A 187 10.15 1.36 -2.07
CA LEU A 187 9.31 1.03 -3.24
C LEU A 187 8.89 2.30 -3.98
N ILE A 188 8.45 3.31 -3.25
CA ILE A 188 8.07 4.62 -3.81
C ILE A 188 9.27 5.30 -4.48
N GLU A 189 10.46 5.25 -3.89
CA GLU A 189 11.68 5.75 -4.54
C GLU A 189 12.06 4.94 -5.79
N ALA A 190 11.87 3.62 -5.74
CA ALA A 190 12.12 2.75 -6.88
C ALA A 190 11.13 2.99 -8.03
N ARG A 191 9.86 3.27 -7.73
CA ARG A 191 8.82 3.67 -8.69
C ARG A 191 9.31 4.82 -9.55
N ASP A 192 9.71 5.92 -8.92
CA ASP A 192 10.15 7.13 -9.62
C ASP A 192 11.40 6.87 -10.47
N ARG A 193 12.37 6.10 -9.94
CA ARG A 193 13.58 5.73 -10.67
C ARG A 193 13.27 4.90 -11.92
N VAL A 194 12.42 3.88 -11.79
CA VAL A 194 12.05 3.00 -12.91
C VAL A 194 11.28 3.76 -13.98
N VAL A 195 10.36 4.65 -13.59
CA VAL A 195 9.61 5.50 -14.53
C VAL A 195 10.55 6.44 -15.28
N ASP A 196 11.49 7.11 -14.60
CA ASP A 196 12.47 8.01 -15.22
C ASP A 196 13.44 7.25 -16.16
N GLU A 197 13.97 6.10 -15.73
CA GLU A 197 14.84 5.27 -16.56
C GLU A 197 14.13 4.77 -17.83
N HIS A 198 12.88 4.31 -17.69
CA HIS A 198 12.06 3.85 -18.81
C HIS A 198 11.71 5.00 -19.76
N ALA A 199 11.40 6.19 -19.24
CA ALA A 199 11.17 7.40 -20.03
C ALA A 199 12.41 7.81 -20.82
N ARG A 200 13.60 7.81 -20.20
CA ARG A 200 14.87 8.10 -20.88
C ARG A 200 15.18 7.11 -21.97
N ARG A 201 14.94 5.82 -21.72
CA ARG A 201 15.17 4.74 -22.69
C ARG A 201 14.27 4.88 -23.92
N LEU A 202 13.02 5.30 -23.75
CA LEU A 202 12.04 5.45 -24.83
C LEU A 202 12.00 6.85 -25.45
N GLY A 203 12.61 7.85 -24.81
CA GLY A 203 12.60 9.24 -25.29
C GLY A 203 11.23 9.92 -25.22
N ARG A 204 10.32 9.45 -24.36
CA ARG A 204 8.97 10.01 -24.16
C ARG A 204 8.48 9.81 -22.73
N ALA A 205 7.41 10.49 -22.34
CA ALA A 205 6.69 10.19 -21.09
C ALA A 205 6.10 8.77 -21.13
N VAL A 206 6.08 8.11 -19.97
CA VAL A 206 5.71 6.69 -19.84
C VAL A 206 4.67 6.41 -18.76
N TYR A 207 4.07 7.44 -18.18
CA TYR A 207 3.02 7.29 -17.17
C TYR A 207 1.82 6.49 -17.69
N ASP A 208 1.56 6.55 -19.00
CA ASP A 208 0.49 5.78 -19.67
C ASP A 208 1.00 4.59 -20.51
N ASP A 209 2.23 4.14 -20.27
CA ASP A 209 2.81 3.01 -20.99
C ASP A 209 2.35 1.67 -20.40
N ARG A 210 1.44 1.00 -21.11
CA ARG A 210 0.90 -0.33 -20.73
C ARG A 210 1.92 -1.46 -20.73
N SER A 211 3.14 -1.26 -21.22
CA SER A 211 4.23 -2.23 -21.06
C SER A 211 4.92 -2.15 -19.70
N LEU A 212 4.64 -1.11 -18.91
CA LEU A 212 5.13 -0.91 -17.55
C LEU A 212 3.93 -0.85 -16.61
N GLU A 213 3.52 -1.99 -16.07
CA GLU A 213 2.40 -2.13 -15.13
C GLU A 213 2.89 -1.97 -13.69
N VAL A 214 3.71 -2.93 -13.22
CA VAL A 214 4.36 -2.89 -11.91
C VAL A 214 5.70 -2.16 -12.05
N THR A 215 5.91 -1.14 -11.24
CA THR A 215 7.12 -0.30 -11.26
C THR A 215 8.17 -0.76 -10.26
N ALA A 216 7.75 -1.28 -9.11
CA ALA A 216 8.62 -1.89 -8.11
C ALA A 216 7.84 -2.92 -7.28
N LEU A 217 8.51 -3.99 -6.84
CA LEU A 217 7.92 -5.06 -6.03
C LEU A 217 8.90 -5.53 -4.93
N CYS A 218 8.36 -5.83 -3.76
CA CYS A 218 9.06 -6.42 -2.62
C CYS A 218 8.24 -7.60 -2.08
N PRO A 219 8.74 -8.84 -2.12
CA PRO A 219 8.16 -9.93 -1.33
C PRO A 219 8.24 -9.59 0.15
N ILE A 220 7.24 -10.01 0.93
CA ILE A 220 7.18 -9.76 2.37
C ILE A 220 6.79 -11.02 3.13
N ASP A 221 7.23 -11.07 4.38
CA ASP A 221 6.81 -12.04 5.39
C ASP A 221 6.62 -11.28 6.70
N VAL A 222 5.41 -11.34 7.26
CA VAL A 222 5.04 -10.56 8.45
C VAL A 222 5.76 -11.06 9.69
N ASP A 223 5.87 -12.37 9.86
CA ASP A 223 6.45 -12.94 11.07
C ASP A 223 7.97 -12.73 11.05
N ALA A 224 8.61 -12.95 9.90
CA ALA A 224 10.05 -12.68 9.74
C ALA A 224 10.39 -11.19 9.91
N GLN A 225 9.52 -10.27 9.47
CA GLN A 225 9.67 -8.84 9.68
C GLN A 225 9.63 -8.50 11.18
N ILE A 226 8.64 -9.01 11.90
CA ILE A 226 8.47 -8.76 13.35
C ILE A 226 9.67 -9.33 14.13
N ASP A 227 10.11 -10.55 13.82
CA ASP A 227 11.27 -11.17 14.44
C ASP A 227 12.54 -10.32 14.23
N ALA A 228 12.78 -9.86 13.00
CA ALA A 228 13.94 -9.02 12.68
C ALA A 228 13.93 -7.66 13.41
N ILE A 229 12.75 -7.03 13.56
CA ILE A 229 12.59 -5.80 14.34
C ILE A 229 12.87 -6.07 15.83
N GLY A 230 12.35 -7.17 16.37
CA GLY A 230 12.56 -7.57 17.76
C GLY A 230 14.03 -7.86 18.08
N GLU A 231 14.76 -8.53 17.18
CA GLU A 231 16.20 -8.75 17.30
C GLU A 231 16.98 -7.42 17.29
N ALA A 232 16.65 -6.50 16.38
CA ALA A 232 17.30 -5.20 16.30
C ALA A 232 17.06 -4.36 17.57
N LEU A 233 15.84 -4.37 18.11
CA LEU A 233 15.50 -3.66 19.34
C LEU A 233 16.24 -4.27 20.55
N GLY A 234 16.31 -5.60 20.63
CA GLY A 234 17.05 -6.31 21.67
C GLY A 234 18.57 -6.05 21.63
N ALA A 235 19.13 -5.76 20.45
CA ALA A 235 20.54 -5.39 20.30
C ALA A 235 20.83 -3.92 20.62
N ALA A 236 19.81 -3.05 20.61
CA ALA A 236 19.93 -1.62 20.88
C ALA A 236 19.80 -1.27 22.38
N GLY A 237 19.24 -2.17 23.20
CA GLY A 237 19.07 -2.04 24.66
C GLY A 237 20.24 -2.59 25.46
#